data_AF-A0A1D3KZ24-F1
#
_entry.id   AF-A0A1D3KZ24-F1
#
_cell.length_a   1.000
_cell.length_b   1.000
_cell.length_c   1.000
_cell.angle_alpha   90.00
_cell.angle_beta   90.00
_cell.angle_gamma   90.00
#
_symmetry.space_group_name_H-M   'P 1'
#
loop_
_entity.id
_entity.type
_entity.pdbx_description
1 polymer ?
#
loop_
_entity_poly.entity_id
_entity_poly.type
_entity_poly.pdbx_seq_one_letter_code
_entity_poly.pdbx_strand_id
1 'polypeptide(L)'
;MAFLLSNLITLKLGLVLIAVILATYFYMYLARSLGLFYNAHVDRDKWDKKIISMGIIGVIGVLGMILVVLMVPFAPITTESYGGTVVSENTTIPITPDENTTPVVTDLKNGSYQVTGLMRSYADSDYINVEILVMGYDVNGNEITEKEGLIAKIKANETSQYTVILTPKKGEVVASADCIFLNGTTV
;
A
#
# COMPACT_ATOMS: atom_id res chain seq x y z
N MET A 1 -0.98 9.01 15.10
CA MET A 1 -2.40 9.03 14.66
C MET A 1 -2.69 10.01 13.52
N ALA A 2 -2.11 11.21 13.49
CA ALA A 2 -2.31 12.18 12.40
C ALA A 2 -1.77 11.73 11.01
N PHE A 3 -0.70 10.94 10.98
CA PHE A 3 -0.03 10.48 9.74
C PHE A 3 -0.84 9.43 8.94
N LEU A 4 -1.61 8.58 9.62
CA LEU A 4 -2.50 7.62 8.96
C LEU A 4 -3.74 8.30 8.36
N LEU A 5 -4.21 9.38 8.99
CA LEU A 5 -5.31 10.19 8.44
C LEU A 5 -4.89 10.93 7.16
N SER A 6 -3.68 11.48 7.11
CA SER A 6 -3.19 12.19 5.91
C SER A 6 -3.02 11.26 4.71
N ASN A 7 -2.51 10.05 4.90
CA ASN A 7 -2.34 9.08 3.82
C ASN A 7 -3.68 8.58 3.26
N LEU A 8 -4.69 8.38 4.12
CA LEU A 8 -6.02 7.97 3.69
C LEU A 8 -6.76 9.08 2.92
N ILE A 9 -6.61 10.34 3.33
CA ILE A 9 -7.18 11.50 2.61
C ILE A 9 -6.50 11.65 1.24
N THR A 10 -5.18 11.45 1.18
CA THR A 10 -4.38 11.59 -0.05
C THR A 10 -4.74 10.50 -1.06
N LEU A 11 -4.92 9.24 -0.61
CA LEU A 11 -5.37 8.13 -1.46
C LEU A 11 -6.78 8.38 -2.02
N LYS A 12 -7.69 8.91 -1.20
CA LYS A 12 -9.06 9.25 -1.60
C LYS A 12 -9.09 10.38 -2.64
N LEU A 13 -8.31 11.43 -2.43
CA LEU A 13 -8.16 12.51 -3.41
C LEU A 13 -7.57 12.00 -4.73
N GLY A 14 -6.60 11.07 -4.67
CA GLY A 14 -6.04 10.42 -5.86
C GLY A 14 -7.08 9.63 -6.66
N LEU A 15 -7.91 8.82 -5.98
CA LEU A 15 -8.99 8.06 -6.61
C LEU A 15 -10.05 8.97 -7.24
N VAL A 16 -10.44 10.05 -6.57
CA VAL A 16 -11.39 11.04 -7.12
C VAL A 16 -10.80 11.71 -8.36
N LEU A 17 -9.52 12.10 -8.33
CA LEU A 17 -8.85 12.71 -9.47
C LEU A 17 -8.82 11.77 -10.68
N ILE A 18 -8.50 10.49 -10.48
CA ILE A 18 -8.49 9.47 -11.53
C ILE A 18 -9.90 9.29 -12.12
N ALA A 19 -10.93 9.24 -11.28
CA ALA A 19 -12.31 9.12 -11.74
C ALA A 19 -12.75 10.33 -12.59
N VAL A 20 -12.39 11.55 -12.19
CA VAL A 20 -12.69 12.79 -12.94
C VAL A 20 -11.97 12.78 -14.30
N ILE A 21 -10.70 12.36 -14.34
CA ILE A 21 -9.94 12.25 -15.58
C ILE A 21 -10.59 11.23 -16.53
N LEU A 22 -10.93 10.04 -16.03
CA LEU A 22 -11.59 9.00 -16.83
C LEU A 22 -12.95 9.45 -17.37
N ALA A 23 -13.76 10.13 -16.54
CA ALA A 23 -15.04 10.68 -16.97
C ALA A 23 -14.87 11.76 -18.06
N THR A 24 -13.85 12.60 -17.94
CA THR A 24 -13.53 13.65 -18.92
C THR A 24 -13.10 13.03 -20.27
N TYR A 25 -12.23 12.02 -20.24
CA TYR A 25 -11.84 11.27 -21.44
C TYR A 25 -13.04 10.58 -22.08
N PHE A 26 -13.88 9.94 -21.29
CA PHE A 26 -15.10 9.30 -21.78
C PHE A 26 -16.03 10.31 -22.46
N TYR A 27 -16.23 11.48 -21.86
CA TYR A 27 -17.05 12.55 -22.43
C TYR A 27 -16.45 13.10 -23.74
N MET A 28 -15.13 13.26 -23.82
CA MET A 28 -14.45 13.68 -25.06
C MET A 28 -14.61 12.65 -26.18
N TYR A 29 -14.48 11.35 -25.87
CA TYR A 29 -14.69 10.28 -26.85
C TYR A 29 -16.15 10.18 -27.30
N LEU A 30 -17.09 10.39 -26.37
CA LEU A 30 -18.52 10.44 -26.67
C LEU A 30 -18.86 11.66 -27.54
N ALA A 31 -18.35 12.84 -27.22
CA ALA A 31 -18.54 14.05 -28.03
C ALA A 31 -17.93 13.91 -29.43
N ARG A 32 -16.75 13.29 -29.54
CA ARG A 32 -16.08 13.06 -30.83
C ARG A 32 -16.80 12.02 -31.68
N SER A 33 -17.32 10.96 -31.07
CA SER A 33 -18.16 9.99 -31.78
C SER A 33 -19.48 10.62 -32.22
N LEU A 34 -20.15 11.43 -31.40
CA LEU A 34 -21.34 12.17 -31.81
C LEU A 34 -21.07 13.19 -32.94
N GLY A 35 -19.93 13.90 -32.88
CA GLY A 35 -19.53 14.88 -33.90
C GLY A 35 -19.14 14.26 -35.25
N LEU A 36 -18.50 13.09 -35.25
CA LEU A 36 -18.19 12.35 -36.48
C LEU A 36 -19.45 11.78 -37.16
N PHE A 37 -20.47 11.47 -36.36
CA PHE A 37 -21.74 10.93 -36.84
C PHE A 37 -22.69 12.04 -37.38
N TYR A 38 -22.59 13.29 -36.89
CA TYR A 38 -23.38 14.43 -37.38
C TYR A 38 -23.00 14.87 -38.82
N ASN A 39 -21.78 14.56 -39.28
CA ASN A 39 -21.29 14.95 -40.61
C ASN A 39 -21.65 13.96 -41.73
N ALA A 40 -22.28 12.81 -41.42
CA ALA A 40 -22.75 11.87 -42.42
C ALA A 40 -24.17 12.27 -42.87
N HIS A 41 -24.35 12.59 -44.15
CA HIS A 41 -25.64 12.92 -44.77
C HIS A 41 -26.68 11.80 -44.59
N VAL A 42 -27.51 11.89 -43.56
CA VAL A 42 -28.58 10.91 -43.33
C VAL A 42 -29.78 11.60 -42.69
N ASP A 43 -30.97 11.23 -43.17
CA ASP A 43 -32.31 11.68 -42.77
C ASP A 43 -32.44 12.15 -41.32
N ARG A 44 -32.66 13.47 -41.14
CA ARG A 44 -32.76 14.13 -39.83
C ARG A 44 -33.79 13.47 -38.90
N ASP A 45 -34.93 13.01 -39.42
CA ASP A 45 -36.01 12.42 -38.60
C ASP A 45 -35.68 11.04 -37.98
N LYS A 46 -34.79 10.26 -38.61
CA LYS A 46 -34.31 8.99 -38.03
C LYS A 46 -33.13 9.21 -37.08
N TRP A 47 -32.41 10.30 -37.27
CA TRP A 47 -31.25 10.67 -36.46
C TRP A 47 -31.61 11.31 -35.15
N ASP A 48 -32.64 12.16 -35.11
CA ASP A 48 -33.11 12.76 -33.85
C ASP A 48 -33.49 11.67 -32.83
N LYS A 49 -34.17 10.60 -33.27
CA LYS A 49 -34.48 9.46 -32.38
C LYS A 49 -33.24 8.70 -31.92
N LYS A 50 -32.24 8.52 -32.79
CA LYS A 50 -30.99 7.81 -32.44
C LYS A 50 -30.08 8.64 -31.53
N ILE A 51 -29.91 9.93 -31.80
CA ILE A 51 -29.13 10.87 -30.98
C ILE A 51 -29.78 11.03 -29.59
N ILE A 52 -31.11 11.17 -29.53
CA ILE A 52 -31.84 11.22 -28.26
C ILE A 52 -31.65 9.90 -27.49
N SER A 53 -31.74 8.74 -28.16
CA SER A 53 -31.53 7.45 -27.49
C SER A 53 -30.08 7.25 -26.99
N MET A 54 -29.07 7.68 -27.75
CA MET A 54 -27.66 7.57 -27.37
C MET A 54 -27.28 8.60 -26.29
N GLY A 55 -27.86 9.80 -26.32
CA GLY A 55 -27.72 10.81 -25.27
C GLY A 55 -28.36 10.35 -23.95
N ILE A 56 -29.54 9.75 -24.00
CA ILE A 56 -30.20 9.15 -22.83
C ILE A 56 -29.36 8.00 -22.27
N ILE A 57 -28.79 7.12 -23.11
CA ILE A 57 -27.90 6.04 -22.66
C ILE A 57 -26.64 6.61 -22.00
N GLY A 58 -26.06 7.69 -22.54
CA GLY A 58 -24.90 8.38 -21.95
C GLY A 58 -25.22 8.98 -20.58
N VAL A 59 -26.37 9.67 -20.46
CA VAL A 59 -26.82 10.27 -19.20
C VAL A 59 -27.15 9.19 -18.15
N ILE A 60 -27.80 8.09 -18.56
CA ILE A 60 -28.05 6.93 -17.68
C ILE A 60 -26.74 6.27 -17.25
N GLY A 61 -25.75 6.17 -18.14
CA GLY A 61 -24.43 5.62 -17.81
C GLY A 61 -23.68 6.46 -16.77
N VAL A 62 -23.71 7.78 -16.91
CA VAL A 62 -23.10 8.70 -15.94
C VAL A 62 -23.86 8.68 -14.61
N LEU A 63 -25.19 8.72 -14.63
CA LEU A 63 -26.01 8.56 -13.41
C LEU A 63 -25.76 7.22 -12.73
N GLY A 64 -25.62 6.14 -13.49
CA GLY A 64 -25.25 4.82 -12.98
C GLY A 64 -23.88 4.80 -12.31
N MET A 65 -22.88 5.46 -12.91
CA MET A 65 -21.55 5.59 -12.30
C MET A 65 -21.57 6.40 -11.00
N ILE A 66 -22.30 7.52 -10.98
CA ILE A 66 -22.49 8.34 -9.76
C ILE A 66 -23.21 7.51 -8.69
N LEU A 67 -24.21 6.72 -9.07
CA LEU A 67 -24.95 5.87 -8.15
C LEU A 67 -24.10 4.71 -7.63
N VAL A 68 -23.19 4.15 -8.45
CA VAL A 68 -22.16 3.20 -7.98
C VAL A 68 -21.20 3.85 -6.99
N VAL A 69 -20.75 5.09 -7.22
CA VAL A 69 -19.91 5.84 -6.27
C VAL A 69 -20.65 6.15 -4.96
N LEU A 70 -21.94 6.45 -5.04
CA LEU A 70 -22.80 6.73 -3.87
C LEU A 70 -23.25 5.45 -3.13
N MET A 71 -23.34 4.32 -3.82
CA MET A 71 -23.68 3.00 -3.27
C MET A 71 -22.47 2.15 -2.92
N VAL A 72 -21.23 2.62 -3.14
CA VAL A 72 -20.10 2.08 -2.38
C VAL A 72 -20.50 2.31 -0.93
N PRO A 73 -20.83 1.25 -0.16
CA PRO A 73 -21.20 1.43 1.22
C PRO A 73 -20.05 2.21 1.83
N PHE A 74 -20.37 3.30 2.54
CA PHE A 74 -19.58 3.61 3.70
C PHE A 74 -19.61 2.32 4.50
N ALA A 75 -18.63 1.44 4.28
CA ALA A 75 -18.25 0.52 5.31
C ALA A 75 -18.16 1.45 6.51
N PRO A 76 -18.96 1.23 7.58
CA PRO A 76 -18.58 1.83 8.83
C PRO A 76 -17.08 1.58 8.93
N ILE A 77 -16.33 2.57 9.38
CA ILE A 77 -15.02 2.26 9.92
C ILE A 77 -15.35 1.39 11.15
N THR A 78 -15.70 0.13 10.93
CA THR A 78 -15.18 -0.96 11.69
C THR A 78 -13.68 -0.78 11.45
N THR A 79 -13.06 0.01 12.32
CA THR A 79 -11.94 -0.55 13.03
C THR A 79 -12.39 -1.94 13.41
N GLU A 80 -12.08 -2.90 12.55
CA GLU A 80 -11.60 -4.17 13.02
C GLU A 80 -10.38 -3.77 13.87
N SER A 81 -10.67 -3.36 15.11
CA SER A 81 -9.91 -3.86 16.22
C SER A 81 -9.94 -5.35 15.96
N TYR A 82 -8.90 -5.85 15.31
CA TYR A 82 -8.51 -7.22 15.49
C TYR A 82 -8.73 -7.47 16.97
N GLY A 83 -9.70 -8.31 17.29
CA GLY A 83 -9.84 -8.88 18.61
C GLY A 83 -8.71 -9.86 18.85
N GLY A 84 -7.48 -9.55 18.43
CA GLY A 84 -6.36 -9.82 19.30
C GLY A 84 -6.55 -8.82 20.41
N THR A 85 -6.84 -9.30 21.61
CA THR A 85 -6.72 -8.53 22.84
C THR A 85 -5.58 -7.53 22.67
N VAL A 86 -5.91 -6.25 22.46
CA VAL A 86 -4.94 -5.19 22.67
C VAL A 86 -4.74 -5.27 24.16
N VAL A 87 -3.70 -6.00 24.55
CA VAL A 87 -3.17 -5.89 25.89
C VAL A 87 -2.70 -4.46 25.97
N SER A 88 -3.63 -3.58 26.37
CA SER A 88 -3.33 -2.32 27.02
C SER A 88 -2.80 -2.66 28.40
N GLU A 89 -1.65 -3.31 28.41
CA GLU A 89 -0.69 -3.18 29.47
C GLU A 89 0.48 -2.45 28.84
N ASN A 90 1.36 -1.96 29.69
CA ASN A 90 2.68 -1.50 29.32
C ASN A 90 3.51 -2.70 28.78
N THR A 91 3.05 -3.33 27.70
CA THR A 91 3.59 -4.56 27.13
C THR A 91 4.73 -4.16 26.22
N THR A 92 5.90 -3.99 26.83
CA THR A 92 7.16 -3.91 26.10
C THR A 92 7.20 -5.07 25.12
N ILE A 93 7.22 -4.79 23.81
CA ILE A 93 7.44 -5.84 22.81
C ILE A 93 8.76 -6.51 23.21
N PRO A 94 8.78 -7.83 23.46
CA PRO A 94 9.90 -8.47 24.13
C PRO A 94 11.17 -8.42 23.30
N ILE A 95 11.06 -8.23 21.98
CA ILE A 95 12.18 -8.11 21.06
C ILE A 95 11.94 -6.90 20.15
N THR A 96 12.90 -5.97 20.11
CA THR A 96 12.86 -4.79 19.23
C THR A 96 14.20 -4.60 18.53
N PRO A 97 14.30 -3.77 17.47
CA PRO A 97 15.59 -3.30 16.99
C PRO A 97 16.39 -2.66 18.13
N ASP A 98 17.71 -2.85 18.12
CA ASP A 98 18.57 -2.18 19.09
C ASP A 98 18.58 -0.67 18.80
N GLU A 99 18.12 0.13 19.76
CA GLU A 99 17.95 1.59 19.62
C GLU A 99 19.26 2.33 19.32
N ASN A 100 20.40 1.70 19.59
CA ASN A 100 21.72 2.28 19.38
C ASN A 100 22.34 1.91 18.03
N THR A 101 21.65 1.09 17.22
CA THR A 101 22.20 0.54 15.99
C THR A 101 21.23 0.70 14.83
N THR A 102 21.63 1.49 13.82
CA THR A 102 20.94 1.55 12.55
C THR A 102 21.33 0.35 11.67
N PRO A 103 20.39 -0.32 10.98
CA PRO A 103 20.72 -1.38 10.05
C PRO A 103 21.67 -0.89 8.95
N VAL A 104 22.72 -1.67 8.68
CA VAL A 104 23.70 -1.42 7.63
C VAL A 104 23.22 -2.04 6.33
N VAL A 105 23.08 -1.23 5.28
CA VAL A 105 22.72 -1.66 3.93
C VAL A 105 23.98 -1.73 3.07
N THR A 106 24.27 -2.89 2.47
CA THR A 106 25.42 -3.11 1.58
C THR A 106 24.93 -3.55 0.20
N ASP A 107 25.31 -2.82 -0.85
CA ASP A 107 25.02 -3.18 -2.24
C ASP A 107 25.86 -4.39 -2.69
N LEU A 108 25.19 -5.44 -3.17
CA LEU A 108 25.82 -6.67 -3.66
C LEU A 108 26.14 -6.64 -5.18
N LYS A 109 25.94 -5.50 -5.85
CA LYS A 109 26.22 -5.24 -7.28
C LYS A 109 25.42 -6.06 -8.28
N ASN A 110 24.41 -6.80 -7.83
CA ASN A 110 23.50 -7.60 -8.66
C ASN A 110 22.04 -7.12 -8.54
N GLY A 111 21.82 -5.89 -8.09
CA GLY A 111 20.49 -5.36 -7.79
C GLY A 111 19.87 -5.93 -6.50
N SER A 112 20.67 -6.56 -5.65
CA SER A 112 20.28 -6.97 -4.30
C SER A 112 21.13 -6.27 -3.26
N TYR A 113 20.57 -6.13 -2.07
CA TYR A 113 21.15 -5.41 -0.96
C TYR A 113 21.16 -6.32 0.26
N GLN A 114 22.32 -6.48 0.89
CA GLN A 114 22.43 -7.15 2.18
C GLN A 114 22.15 -6.13 3.28
N VAL A 115 21.13 -6.40 4.08
CA VAL A 115 20.80 -5.63 5.28
C VAL A 115 21.26 -6.41 6.50
N THR A 116 22.08 -5.78 7.33
CA THR A 116 22.58 -6.33 8.58
C THR A 116 22.18 -5.43 9.72
N GLY A 117 21.61 -5.97 10.79
CA GLY A 117 21.25 -5.19 11.96
C GLY A 117 21.22 -6.02 13.22
N LEU A 118 20.79 -5.40 14.31
CA LEU A 118 20.74 -5.99 15.64
C LEU A 118 19.32 -5.93 16.18
N MET A 119 18.83 -7.06 16.69
CA MET A 119 17.58 -7.16 17.47
C MET A 119 17.93 -7.44 18.92
N ARG A 120 17.32 -6.72 19.84
CA ARG A 120 17.51 -6.84 21.28
C ARG A 120 16.29 -7.45 21.94
N SER A 121 16.51 -8.46 22.78
CA SER A 121 15.50 -8.96 23.70
C SER A 121 15.52 -8.15 24.99
N TYR A 122 14.34 -7.80 25.50
CA TYR A 122 14.08 -7.25 26.83
C TYR A 122 13.28 -8.24 27.69
N ALA A 123 13.15 -9.49 27.23
CA ALA A 123 12.48 -10.54 27.97
C ALA A 123 13.44 -11.28 28.92
N ASP A 124 12.87 -11.82 29.99
CA ASP A 124 13.58 -12.66 30.97
C ASP A 124 13.73 -14.13 30.52
N SER A 125 13.39 -14.44 29.27
CA SER A 125 13.48 -15.79 28.70
C SER A 125 14.11 -15.75 27.31
N ASP A 126 14.72 -16.87 26.91
CA ASP A 126 15.31 -17.02 25.59
C ASP A 126 14.19 -17.14 24.53
N TYR A 127 14.47 -16.66 23.33
CA TYR A 127 13.63 -16.88 22.15
C TYR A 127 14.40 -17.65 21.09
N ILE A 128 13.74 -18.62 20.46
CA ILE A 128 14.21 -19.35 19.29
C ILE A 128 13.28 -19.15 18.11
N ASN A 129 13.78 -19.38 16.90
CA ASN A 129 13.03 -19.21 15.65
C ASN A 129 12.35 -17.84 15.58
N VAL A 130 13.13 -16.79 15.84
CA VAL A 130 12.62 -15.41 15.83
C VAL A 130 12.45 -14.96 14.38
N GLU A 131 11.21 -14.84 13.96
CA GLU A 131 10.79 -14.34 12.66
C GLU A 131 10.80 -12.81 12.68
N ILE A 132 11.43 -12.22 11.68
CA ILE A 132 11.54 -10.78 11.49
C ILE A 132 11.09 -10.40 10.08
N LEU A 133 10.64 -9.17 9.88
CA LEU A 133 10.44 -8.58 8.57
C LEU A 133 11.41 -7.42 8.41
N VAL A 134 12.22 -7.47 7.35
CA VAL A 134 13.15 -6.39 7.01
C VAL A 134 12.59 -5.63 5.83
N MET A 135 12.36 -4.33 6.01
CA MET A 135 11.84 -3.41 5.00
C MET A 135 12.97 -2.54 4.46
N GLY A 136 13.06 -2.38 3.15
CA GLY A 136 14.01 -1.52 2.46
C GLY A 136 13.32 -0.28 1.90
N TYR A 137 13.93 0.88 2.10
CA TYR A 137 13.39 2.17 1.73
C TYR A 137 14.28 2.88 0.71
N ASP A 138 13.66 3.67 -0.17
CA ASP A 138 14.36 4.60 -1.07
C ASP A 138 14.88 5.84 -0.31
N VAL A 139 15.58 6.72 -1.03
CA VAL A 139 16.10 7.99 -0.47
C VAL A 139 15.02 8.96 0.00
N ASN A 140 13.76 8.75 -0.41
CA ASN A 140 12.62 9.56 -0.01
C ASN A 140 11.86 8.95 1.18
N GLY A 141 12.28 7.78 1.69
CA GLY A 141 11.61 7.05 2.75
C GLY A 141 10.40 6.23 2.31
N ASN A 142 10.23 5.98 1.00
CA ASN A 142 9.20 5.08 0.51
C ASN A 142 9.70 3.64 0.62
N GLU A 143 8.85 2.75 1.11
CA GLU A 143 9.12 1.31 1.08
C GLU A 143 9.11 0.81 -0.38
N ILE A 144 10.18 0.12 -0.77
CA ILE A 144 10.36 -0.41 -2.13
C ILE A 144 10.50 -1.92 -2.15
N THR A 145 10.80 -2.53 -1.00
CA THR A 145 10.97 -3.97 -0.86
C THR A 145 10.88 -4.39 0.60
N GLU A 146 10.45 -5.61 0.83
CA GLU A 146 10.42 -6.24 2.15
C GLU A 146 10.79 -7.71 2.01
N LYS A 147 11.31 -8.30 3.09
CA LYS A 147 11.57 -9.73 3.15
C LYS A 147 11.63 -10.24 4.58
N GLU A 148 11.03 -11.40 4.79
CA GLU A 148 11.14 -12.13 6.05
C GLU A 148 12.54 -12.69 6.27
N GLY A 149 12.97 -12.67 7.53
CA GLY A 149 14.22 -13.25 8.01
C GLY A 149 13.98 -14.10 9.24
N LEU A 150 14.97 -14.93 9.56
CA LEU A 150 14.94 -15.80 10.74
C LEU A 150 16.22 -15.60 11.55
N ILE A 151 16.06 -15.31 12.83
CA ILE A 151 17.13 -15.34 13.82
C ILE A 151 16.96 -16.61 14.64
N ALA A 152 17.95 -17.50 14.58
CA ALA A 152 17.86 -18.82 15.20
C ALA A 152 17.61 -18.73 16.71
N LYS A 153 18.26 -17.78 17.38
CA LYS A 153 18.15 -17.56 18.82
C LYS A 153 18.49 -16.12 19.22
N ILE A 154 17.73 -15.59 20.18
CA ILE A 154 18.05 -14.37 20.94
C ILE A 154 17.92 -14.75 22.42
N LYS A 155 18.98 -14.54 23.21
CA LYS A 155 18.90 -14.84 24.65
C LYS A 155 18.13 -13.76 25.40
N ALA A 156 17.65 -14.12 26.59
CA ALA A 156 17.07 -13.18 27.54
C ALA A 156 17.98 -11.95 27.74
N ASN A 157 17.43 -10.75 27.61
CA ASN A 157 18.14 -9.49 27.80
C ASN A 157 19.42 -9.28 26.94
N GLU A 158 19.64 -10.08 25.90
CA GLU A 158 20.77 -9.97 24.98
C GLU A 158 20.36 -9.45 23.59
N THR A 159 21.36 -9.08 22.80
CA THR A 159 21.21 -8.66 21.39
C THR A 159 21.71 -9.75 20.46
N SER A 160 21.03 -9.95 19.33
CA SER A 160 21.43 -10.89 18.28
C SER A 160 21.44 -10.20 16.93
N GLN A 161 22.35 -10.61 16.06
CA GLN A 161 22.48 -10.07 14.71
C GLN A 161 21.55 -10.79 13.74
N TYR A 162 20.98 -10.04 12.81
CA TYR A 162 20.31 -10.59 11.64
C TYR A 162 21.00 -10.15 10.35
N THR A 163 20.80 -10.95 9.30
CA THR A 163 21.25 -10.61 7.95
C THR A 163 20.20 -11.09 6.96
N VAL A 164 19.67 -10.16 6.17
CA VAL A 164 18.63 -10.44 5.17
C VAL A 164 19.02 -9.81 3.84
N ILE A 165 18.83 -10.54 2.75
CA ILE A 165 19.08 -10.05 1.39
C ILE A 165 17.76 -9.56 0.78
N LEU A 166 17.66 -8.26 0.57
CA LEU A 166 16.56 -7.59 -0.12
C LEU A 166 16.84 -7.49 -1.62
N THR A 167 15.81 -7.67 -2.44
CA THR A 167 15.91 -7.56 -3.91
C THR A 167 14.73 -6.71 -4.39
N PRO A 168 14.88 -5.39 -4.42
CA PRO A 168 13.82 -4.49 -4.89
C PRO A 168 13.49 -4.72 -6.36
N LYS A 169 12.29 -4.33 -6.76
CA LYS A 169 11.86 -4.45 -8.16
C LYS A 169 12.57 -3.37 -8.98
N LYS A 170 12.81 -3.64 -10.26
CA LYS A 170 13.20 -2.63 -11.26
C LYS A 170 14.43 -1.75 -10.93
N GLY A 171 15.47 -2.29 -10.29
CA GLY A 171 16.74 -1.58 -10.10
C GLY A 171 16.67 -0.38 -9.16
N GLU A 172 15.65 -0.34 -8.29
CA GLU A 172 15.54 0.66 -7.24
C GLU A 172 16.67 0.48 -6.22
N VAL A 173 17.16 1.60 -5.67
CA VAL A 173 18.27 1.61 -4.71
C VAL A 173 17.72 1.64 -3.30
N VAL A 174 18.12 0.68 -2.47
CA VAL A 174 17.83 0.68 -1.03
C VAL A 174 18.79 1.64 -0.34
N ALA A 175 18.27 2.75 0.18
CA ALA A 175 19.03 3.78 0.88
C ALA A 175 19.09 3.53 2.39
N SER A 176 18.01 2.99 2.96
CA SER A 176 17.92 2.62 4.37
C SER A 176 17.06 1.39 4.53
N ALA A 177 17.14 0.76 5.71
CA ALA A 177 16.30 -0.38 6.04
C ALA A 177 15.85 -0.31 7.49
N ASP A 178 14.72 -0.95 7.77
CA ASP A 178 14.17 -1.13 9.11
C ASP A 178 13.81 -2.60 9.31
N CYS A 179 13.66 -3.02 10.57
CA CYS A 179 13.35 -4.38 10.94
C CYS A 179 12.28 -4.41 12.02
N ILE A 180 11.32 -5.31 11.85
CA ILE A 180 10.29 -5.54 12.87
C ILE A 180 10.31 -7.00 13.31
N PHE A 181 10.05 -7.21 14.60
CA PHE A 181 9.76 -8.53 15.14
C PHE A 181 8.36 -8.96 14.70
N LEU A 182 8.24 -10.18 14.15
CA LEU A 182 6.94 -10.78 13.82
C LEU A 182 6.52 -11.77 14.89
N ASN A 183 7.38 -12.77 15.17
CA ASN A 183 7.07 -13.88 16.06
C ASN A 183 8.34 -14.56 16.57
N GLY A 184 8.22 -15.37 17.62
CA GLY A 184 9.30 -16.18 18.16
C GLY A 184 8.79 -17.15 19.23
N THR A 185 9.49 -18.26 19.44
CA THR A 185 9.13 -19.26 20.46
C THR A 185 9.98 -19.07 21.71
N THR A 186 9.34 -18.86 22.85
CA THR A 186 10.03 -18.77 24.16
C THR A 186 10.49 -20.15 24.63
N VAL A 187 11.67 -20.22 25.27
CA VAL A 187 12.28 -21.45 25.81
C VAL A 187 12.65 -21.28 27.27
#